data_AF-A0AA88GGP9-F1
#
_entry.id   AF-A0AA88GGP9-F1
#
_cell.length_a   1.000
_cell.length_b   1.000
_cell.length_c   1.000
_cell.angle_alpha   90.00
_cell.angle_beta   90.00
_cell.angle_gamma   90.00
#
_symmetry.space_group_name_H-M   'P 1'
#
loop_
_entity.id
_entity.type
_entity.pdbx_description
1 polymer ?
#
loop_
_entity_poly.entity_id
_entity_poly.type
_entity_poly.pdbx_seq_one_letter_code
_entity_poly.pdbx_strand_id
1 'polypeptide(L)'
;MSTTLHLNIYHLPASTDCPATIYVRNVNLDTEFEKVFFDNSGEANEQVVLDLPLPSSSRDHKIEIKLSLQEVNLEKKYTFNLTSDGSYILLDGSQGIRFKQRFDDNFGAAYALTKHSSSQSSISGNKKNFKKSTQQAGFEYHVESGEKNFNKLATEGQVRSLKTEAKKKDTTIEDLEKLASLRDAGILTEDEFVIKKRMILGI
;
A
#
# COMPACT_ATOMS: atom_id res chain seq x y z
N MET A 1 -21.98 9.34 15.86
CA MET A 1 -21.19 9.67 14.65
C MET A 1 -20.42 8.41 14.25
N SER A 2 -20.19 8.19 12.96
CA SER A 2 -19.42 7.05 12.43
C SER A 2 -18.23 7.53 11.58
N THR A 3 -17.26 6.64 11.36
CA THR A 3 -16.22 6.79 10.35
C THR A 3 -16.45 5.76 9.26
N THR A 4 -16.53 6.20 8.01
CA THR A 4 -16.66 5.31 6.87
C THR A 4 -15.28 4.80 6.45
N LEU A 5 -15.09 3.49 6.55
CA LEU A 5 -13.93 2.76 6.03
C LEU A 5 -14.21 2.30 4.60
N HIS A 6 -13.28 2.59 3.70
CA HIS A 6 -13.29 2.09 2.32
C HIS A 6 -12.20 1.04 2.17
N LEU A 7 -12.60 -0.23 2.08
CA LEU A 7 -11.70 -1.36 1.91
C LEU A 7 -11.71 -1.83 0.45
N ASN A 8 -10.65 -1.52 -0.28
CA ASN A 8 -10.42 -1.93 -1.65
C ASN A 8 -9.68 -3.26 -1.67
N ILE A 9 -10.19 -4.24 -2.41
CA ILE A 9 -9.68 -5.60 -2.44
C ILE A 9 -9.32 -5.94 -3.88
N TYR A 10 -8.08 -6.36 -4.10
CA TYR A 10 -7.54 -6.60 -5.43
C TYR A 10 -6.73 -7.89 -5.48
N HIS A 11 -7.24 -8.88 -6.22
CA HIS A 11 -6.60 -10.18 -6.52
C HIS A 11 -5.97 -10.85 -5.31
N LEU A 12 -6.75 -11.02 -4.23
CA LEU A 12 -6.27 -11.82 -3.09
C LEU A 12 -6.16 -13.29 -3.51
N PRO A 13 -5.15 -14.04 -3.04
CA PRO A 13 -5.05 -15.47 -3.30
C PRO A 13 -6.22 -16.18 -2.64
N ALA A 14 -7.10 -16.72 -3.49
CA ALA A 14 -8.24 -17.54 -3.10
C ALA A 14 -8.55 -18.56 -4.19
N SER A 15 -9.08 -19.70 -3.75
CA SER A 15 -9.67 -20.71 -4.62
C SER A 15 -10.88 -21.34 -3.94
N THR A 16 -11.64 -22.17 -4.67
CA THR A 16 -12.82 -22.86 -4.14
C THR A 16 -12.50 -23.66 -2.88
N ASP A 17 -11.33 -24.30 -2.83
CA ASP A 17 -10.89 -25.13 -1.71
C ASP A 17 -10.16 -24.33 -0.62
N CYS A 18 -9.66 -23.14 -0.95
CA CYS A 18 -8.87 -22.28 -0.06
C CYS A 18 -9.36 -20.82 -0.15
N PRO A 19 -10.54 -20.50 0.41
CA PRO A 19 -11.13 -19.17 0.26
C PRO A 19 -10.36 -18.10 1.06
N ALA A 20 -10.38 -16.88 0.55
CA ALA A 20 -9.96 -15.68 1.26
C ALA A 20 -11.12 -15.13 2.10
N THR A 21 -10.85 -14.83 3.37
CA THR A 21 -11.82 -14.17 4.25
C THR A 21 -11.18 -13.00 4.98
N ILE A 22 -11.90 -11.88 5.05
CA ILE A 22 -11.48 -10.68 5.79
C ILE A 22 -12.47 -10.43 6.92
N TYR A 23 -11.91 -10.15 8.09
CA TYR A 23 -12.68 -9.71 9.25
C TYR A 23 -12.19 -8.37 9.74
N VAL A 24 -13.10 -7.55 10.25
CA VAL A 24 -12.80 -6.23 10.82
C VAL A 24 -13.36 -6.16 12.22
N ARG A 25 -12.63 -5.52 13.13
CA ARG A 25 -13.17 -5.07 14.42
C ARG A 25 -12.70 -3.67 14.75
N ASN A 26 -13.48 -2.97 15.56
CA ASN A 26 -13.04 -1.73 16.17
C ASN A 26 -12.17 -2.06 17.38
N VAL A 27 -10.97 -1.49 17.49
CA VAL A 27 -10.06 -1.75 18.61
C VAL A 27 -10.45 -0.94 19.84
N ASN A 28 -11.04 0.23 19.61
CA ASN A 28 -11.44 1.14 20.68
C ASN A 28 -12.79 0.77 21.30
N LEU A 29 -13.50 -0.17 20.69
CA LEU A 29 -14.73 -0.74 21.21
C LEU A 29 -14.48 -2.22 21.49
N ASP A 30 -15.05 -2.75 22.56
CA ASP A 30 -14.95 -4.18 22.87
C ASP A 30 -15.88 -4.97 21.94
N THR A 31 -15.48 -5.07 20.67
CA THR A 31 -16.25 -5.69 19.58
C THR A 31 -15.55 -6.94 19.06
N GLU A 32 -16.35 -7.94 18.71
CA GLU A 32 -15.85 -9.15 18.05
C GLU A 32 -15.48 -8.87 16.59
N PHE A 33 -14.73 -9.80 15.99
CA PHE A 33 -14.39 -9.74 14.56
C PHE A 33 -15.62 -10.04 13.71
N GLU A 34 -16.04 -9.05 12.91
CA GLU A 34 -17.11 -9.21 11.93
C GLU A 34 -16.53 -9.64 10.58
N LYS A 35 -17.11 -10.65 9.94
CA LYS A 35 -16.74 -11.06 8.59
C LYS A 35 -17.30 -10.06 7.58
N VAL A 36 -16.43 -9.37 6.86
CA VAL A 36 -16.83 -8.29 5.93
C VAL A 36 -16.62 -8.64 4.46
N PHE A 37 -15.85 -9.69 4.18
CA PHE A 37 -15.57 -10.13 2.82
C PHE A 37 -15.29 -11.63 2.75
N PHE A 38 -15.63 -12.21 1.62
CA PHE A 38 -15.36 -13.60 1.27
C PHE A 38 -15.12 -13.71 -0.23
N ASP A 39 -14.03 -14.36 -0.60
CA ASP A 39 -13.75 -14.72 -1.99
C ASP A 39 -13.24 -16.15 -2.07
N ASN A 40 -13.63 -16.84 -3.13
CA ASN A 40 -13.20 -18.19 -3.46
C ASN A 40 -12.77 -18.30 -4.93
N SER A 41 -12.64 -17.17 -5.63
CA SER A 41 -12.25 -17.10 -7.04
C SER A 41 -10.80 -16.66 -7.24
N GLY A 42 -10.27 -15.81 -6.37
CA GLY A 42 -8.97 -15.15 -6.54
C GLY A 42 -9.01 -13.96 -7.51
N GLU A 43 -10.17 -13.68 -8.09
CA GLU A 43 -10.37 -12.62 -9.10
C GLU A 43 -10.98 -11.34 -8.52
N ALA A 44 -11.11 -11.26 -7.19
CA ALA A 44 -11.73 -10.13 -6.51
C ALA A 44 -11.11 -8.78 -6.90
N ASN A 45 -11.94 -7.86 -7.40
CA ASN A 45 -11.61 -6.46 -7.65
C ASN A 45 -12.78 -5.59 -7.19
N GLU A 46 -12.93 -5.47 -5.87
CA GLU A 46 -14.14 -4.96 -5.23
C GLU A 46 -13.83 -3.97 -4.10
N GLN A 47 -14.75 -3.03 -3.87
CA GLN A 47 -14.71 -2.12 -2.73
C GLN A 47 -15.81 -2.48 -1.73
N VAL A 48 -15.42 -2.73 -0.48
CA VAL A 48 -16.31 -2.90 0.67
C VAL A 48 -16.33 -1.60 1.47
N VAL A 49 -17.52 -1.05 1.71
CA VAL A 49 -17.70 0.19 2.48
C VAL A 49 -18.35 -0.16 3.82
N LEU A 50 -17.72 0.26 4.92
CA LEU A 50 -18.15 -0.07 6.28
C LEU A 50 -18.31 1.20 7.11
N ASP A 51 -19.46 1.38 7.75
CA ASP A 51 -19.68 2.47 8.69
C ASP A 51 -19.35 2.01 10.11
N LEU A 52 -18.23 2.52 10.64
CA LEU A 52 -17.72 2.10 11.94
C LEU A 52 -18.10 3.13 13.01
N PRO A 53 -18.68 2.71 14.15
CA PRO A 53 -19.01 3.61 15.25
C PRO A 53 -17.75 4.30 15.78
N LEU A 54 -17.78 5.63 15.92
CA LEU A 54 -16.67 6.39 16.50
C LEU A 54 -16.51 6.03 17.99
N PRO A 55 -15.27 5.86 18.47
CA PRO A 55 -15.04 5.67 19.89
C PRO A 55 -15.41 6.93 20.67
N SER A 56 -16.12 6.75 21.80
CA SER A 56 -16.61 7.85 22.63
C SER A 56 -15.51 8.60 23.39
N SER A 57 -14.39 7.93 23.68
CA SER A 57 -13.33 8.43 24.57
C SER A 57 -11.94 8.48 23.94
N SER A 58 -11.75 7.94 22.73
CA SER A 58 -10.45 7.86 22.07
C SER A 58 -10.26 9.00 21.06
N ARG A 59 -9.05 9.59 21.07
CA ARG A 59 -8.64 10.55 20.03
C ARG A 59 -8.34 9.87 18.69
N ASP A 60 -7.88 8.63 18.74
CA ASP A 60 -7.59 7.82 17.56
C ASP A 60 -8.70 6.80 17.34
N HIS A 61 -9.17 6.69 16.10
CA HIS A 61 -10.05 5.61 15.68
C HIS A 61 -9.20 4.50 15.05
N LYS A 62 -8.93 3.45 15.82
CA LYS A 62 -8.13 2.28 15.41
C LYS A 62 -9.02 1.08 15.15
N ILE A 63 -8.67 0.36 14.10
CA ILE A 63 -9.32 -0.90 13.72
C ILE A 63 -8.29 -2.00 13.62
N GLU A 64 -8.75 -3.23 13.72
CA GLU A 64 -7.99 -4.42 13.37
C GLU A 64 -8.65 -5.15 12.22
N ILE A 65 -7.85 -5.48 11.22
CA ILE A 65 -8.24 -6.33 10.11
C ILE A 65 -7.55 -7.67 10.29
N LYS A 66 -8.33 -8.75 10.36
CA LYS A 66 -7.83 -10.12 10.32
C LYS A 66 -7.98 -10.65 8.90
N LEU A 67 -6.87 -11.09 8.32
CA LEU A 67 -6.85 -11.79 7.04
C LEU A 67 -6.69 -13.29 7.28
N SER A 68 -7.51 -14.08 6.60
CA SER A 68 -7.42 -15.54 6.52
C SER A 68 -7.33 -15.92 5.05
N LEU A 69 -6.12 -16.15 4.55
CA LEU A 69 -5.81 -16.55 3.18
C LEU A 69 -5.17 -17.94 3.22
N GLN A 70 -6.00 -18.98 3.04
CA GLN A 70 -5.57 -20.36 3.23
C GLN A 70 -4.57 -20.81 2.15
N GLU A 71 -4.74 -20.30 0.92
CA GLU A 71 -3.91 -20.66 -0.23
C GLU A 71 -2.41 -20.34 -0.01
N VAL A 72 -2.13 -19.29 0.75
CA VAL A 72 -0.76 -18.87 1.12
C VAL A 72 -0.44 -19.11 2.60
N ASN A 73 -1.27 -19.89 3.30
CA ASN A 73 -1.15 -20.19 4.73
C ASN A 73 -0.96 -18.93 5.61
N LEU A 74 -1.73 -17.87 5.32
CA LEU A 74 -1.67 -16.60 6.05
C LEU A 74 -2.93 -16.41 6.90
N GLU A 75 -2.75 -16.47 8.22
CA GLU A 75 -3.76 -16.02 9.18
C GLU A 75 -3.14 -14.99 10.13
N LYS A 76 -3.41 -13.69 9.88
CA LYS A 76 -2.74 -12.60 10.62
C LYS A 76 -3.66 -11.39 10.82
N LYS A 77 -3.39 -10.65 11.90
CA LYS A 77 -4.09 -9.41 12.28
C LYS A 77 -3.20 -8.20 12.02
N TYR A 78 -3.80 -7.13 11.53
CA TYR A 78 -3.14 -5.86 11.24
C TYR A 78 -3.94 -4.70 11.82
N THR A 79 -3.27 -3.79 12.50
CA THR A 79 -3.90 -2.62 13.12
C THR A 79 -3.73 -1.39 12.23
N PHE A 80 -4.81 -0.64 12.02
CA PHE A 80 -4.83 0.58 11.20
C PHE A 80 -5.42 1.74 12.01
N ASN A 81 -4.91 2.95 11.80
CA ASN A 81 -5.45 4.17 12.42
C ASN A 81 -6.19 5.00 11.38
N LEU A 82 -7.52 5.00 11.42
CA LEU A 82 -8.36 5.69 10.46
C LEU A 82 -8.28 7.22 10.59
N THR A 83 -7.96 7.71 11.79
CA THR A 83 -7.80 9.15 12.04
C THR A 83 -6.47 9.67 11.51
N SER A 84 -5.38 8.94 11.77
CA SER A 84 -4.01 9.43 11.49
C SER A 84 -3.46 9.02 10.12
N ASP A 85 -3.91 7.89 9.58
CA ASP A 85 -3.36 7.33 8.33
C ASP A 85 -4.39 7.33 7.18
N GLY A 86 -5.65 7.68 7.48
CA GLY A 86 -6.77 7.82 6.54
C GLY A 86 -7.71 6.61 6.50
N SER A 87 -8.87 6.76 5.88
CA SER A 87 -9.94 5.73 5.91
C SER A 87 -10.05 4.89 4.64
N TYR A 88 -9.10 5.01 3.71
CA TYR A 88 -9.03 4.17 2.52
C TYR A 88 -7.91 3.15 2.70
N ILE A 89 -8.24 1.87 2.63
CA ILE A 89 -7.29 0.76 2.74
C ILE A 89 -7.41 -0.09 1.49
N LEU A 90 -6.29 -0.33 0.81
CA LEU A 90 -6.18 -1.29 -0.29
C LEU A 90 -5.45 -2.54 0.21
N LEU A 91 -6.02 -3.72 -0.05
CA LEU A 91 -5.40 -5.02 0.08
C LEU A 91 -5.13 -5.57 -1.33
N ASP A 92 -3.86 -5.74 -1.68
CA ASP A 92 -3.40 -6.15 -3.00
C ASP A 92 -2.65 -7.47 -2.90
N GLY A 93 -3.13 -8.51 -3.57
CA GLY A 93 -2.49 -9.82 -3.65
C GLY A 93 -1.83 -10.13 -5.00
N SER A 94 -1.86 -9.21 -5.96
CA SER A 94 -1.40 -9.46 -7.34
C SER A 94 0.10 -9.80 -7.47
N GLN A 95 0.93 -9.32 -6.53
CA GLN A 95 2.38 -9.53 -6.50
C GLN A 95 2.82 -9.83 -5.06
N GLY A 96 2.12 -10.75 -4.41
CA GLY A 96 2.21 -10.98 -2.97
C GLY A 96 1.36 -10.00 -2.18
N ILE A 97 1.15 -10.29 -0.89
CA ILE A 97 0.22 -9.53 -0.06
C ILE A 97 0.84 -8.20 0.37
N ARG A 98 0.19 -7.11 -0.06
CA ARG A 98 0.54 -5.73 0.27
C ARG A 98 -0.67 -4.97 0.76
N PHE A 99 -0.44 -4.00 1.64
CA PHE A 99 -1.48 -3.06 2.07
C PHE A 99 -1.06 -1.63 1.79
N LYS A 100 -2.01 -0.79 1.37
CA LYS A 100 -1.83 0.66 1.29
C LYS A 100 -2.94 1.36 2.05
N GLN A 101 -2.59 2.29 2.94
CA GLN A 101 -3.57 3.13 3.63
C GLN A 101 -3.42 4.59 3.21
N ARG A 102 -4.53 5.28 2.96
CA ARG A 102 -4.58 6.66 2.45
C ARG A 102 -5.80 7.43 2.96
N PHE A 103 -5.74 8.75 2.81
CA PHE A 103 -6.88 9.66 3.03
C PHE A 103 -7.78 9.85 1.79
N ASP A 104 -7.35 9.34 0.63
CA ASP A 104 -8.08 9.39 -0.63
C ASP A 104 -8.10 8.02 -1.33
N ASP A 105 -9.07 7.81 -2.23
CA ASP A 105 -9.23 6.56 -3.00
C ASP A 105 -8.25 6.45 -4.19
N ASN A 106 -7.21 7.27 -4.22
CA ASN A 106 -6.34 7.37 -5.38
C ASN A 106 -5.17 6.38 -5.30
N PHE A 107 -5.45 5.09 -5.42
CA PHE A 107 -4.41 4.05 -5.40
C PHE A 107 -3.64 3.90 -6.72
N GLY A 108 -4.10 4.55 -7.79
CA GLY A 108 -3.54 4.47 -9.14
C GLY A 108 -4.48 3.75 -10.11
N ALA A 109 -4.26 3.94 -11.41
CA ALA A 109 -5.17 3.45 -12.46
C ALA A 109 -5.32 1.91 -12.50
N ALA A 110 -4.32 1.18 -11.99
CA ALA A 110 -4.36 -0.29 -11.91
C ALA A 110 -5.46 -0.82 -10.97
N TYR A 111 -5.91 0.00 -10.01
CA TYR A 111 -6.90 -0.37 -9.00
C TYR A 111 -8.29 0.21 -9.29
N ALA A 112 -8.64 0.35 -10.58
CA ALA A 112 -9.99 0.74 -10.96
C ALA A 112 -10.97 -0.40 -10.58
N LEU A 113 -11.71 -0.21 -9.48
CA LEU A 113 -12.57 -1.24 -8.90
C LEU A 113 -13.96 -1.26 -9.55
N THR A 114 -14.51 -2.45 -9.73
CA THR A 114 -15.94 -2.66 -10.01
C THR A 114 -16.73 -2.42 -8.72
N LYS A 115 -17.55 -1.36 -8.70
CA LYS A 115 -18.37 -1.01 -7.52
C LYS A 115 -19.51 -2.02 -7.34
N HIS A 116 -19.37 -2.96 -6.43
CA HIS A 116 -20.50 -3.72 -5.90
C HIS A 116 -21.14 -2.92 -4.76
N SER A 117 -22.17 -2.13 -5.09
CA SER A 117 -22.96 -1.43 -4.07
C SER A 117 -24.13 -2.30 -3.63
N SER A 118 -24.26 -2.54 -2.32
CA SER A 118 -25.52 -2.98 -1.71
C SER A 118 -26.52 -1.82 -1.51
N SER A 119 -26.31 -0.68 -2.14
CA SER A 119 -27.32 0.40 -2.22
C SER A 119 -27.14 1.26 -3.49
N GLN A 120 -28.16 1.26 -4.35
CA GLN A 120 -28.22 2.11 -5.54
C GLN A 120 -28.09 3.59 -5.16
N SER A 121 -27.03 4.24 -5.60
CA SER A 121 -27.08 5.65 -5.99
C SER A 121 -26.10 5.90 -7.14
N SER A 122 -26.67 6.32 -8.26
CA SER A 122 -25.97 6.75 -9.46
C SER A 122 -25.40 8.15 -9.26
N ILE A 123 -24.10 8.34 -9.42
CA ILE A 123 -23.54 9.69 -9.59
C ILE A 123 -22.54 9.71 -10.74
N SER A 124 -22.87 10.61 -11.66
CA SER A 124 -22.21 11.00 -12.89
C SER A 124 -20.86 11.68 -12.65
N GLY A 125 -19.96 11.51 -13.62
CA GLY A 125 -18.64 12.11 -13.61
C GLY A 125 -18.70 13.64 -13.64
N ASN A 126 -17.92 14.26 -12.76
CA ASN A 126 -17.49 15.64 -12.97
C ASN A 126 -16.07 15.82 -12.42
N LYS A 127 -15.09 15.90 -13.33
CA LYS A 127 -13.73 16.36 -13.06
C LYS A 127 -13.81 17.85 -12.74
N LYS A 128 -13.72 18.22 -11.46
CA LYS A 128 -13.41 19.60 -11.06
C LYS A 128 -12.20 19.63 -10.14
N ASN A 129 -11.29 20.52 -10.52
CA ASN A 129 -10.02 20.84 -9.88
C ASN A 129 -10.15 21.00 -8.36
N PHE A 130 -9.72 19.99 -7.61
CA PHE A 130 -9.50 20.12 -6.18
C PHE A 130 -8.07 20.61 -5.94
N LYS A 131 -7.95 21.78 -5.29
CA LYS A 131 -6.70 22.28 -4.72
C LYS A 131 -6.15 21.19 -3.80
N LYS A 132 -4.92 20.71 -4.09
CA LYS A 132 -4.21 19.71 -3.28
C LYS A 132 -4.04 20.24 -1.86
N SER A 133 -4.87 19.74 -0.95
CA SER A 133 -4.62 19.80 0.48
C SER A 133 -3.34 19.02 0.77
N THR A 134 -2.46 19.58 1.60
CA THR A 134 -1.23 18.95 2.07
C THR A 134 -1.57 17.82 3.05
N GLN A 135 -2.32 16.82 2.60
CA GLN A 135 -2.64 15.64 3.41
C GLN A 135 -1.40 14.75 3.50
N GLN A 136 -1.11 14.27 4.71
CA GLN A 136 -0.10 13.24 4.94
C GLN A 136 -0.40 12.07 3.98
N ALA A 137 0.56 11.74 3.14
CA ALA A 137 0.49 10.49 2.40
C ALA A 137 0.61 9.36 3.44
N GLY A 138 -0.31 8.40 3.39
CA GLY A 138 -0.29 7.26 4.30
C GLY A 138 0.87 6.31 4.02
N PHE A 139 0.68 5.01 4.21
CA PHE A 139 1.77 4.04 4.13
C PHE A 139 1.46 2.84 3.24
N GLU A 140 2.53 2.20 2.79
CA GLU A 140 2.53 0.87 2.18
C GLU A 140 3.21 -0.13 3.12
N TYR A 141 2.65 -1.34 3.23
CA TYR A 141 3.17 -2.42 4.06
C TYR A 141 3.28 -3.70 3.24
N HIS A 142 4.47 -4.30 3.24
CA HIS A 142 4.72 -5.60 2.62
C HIS A 142 4.64 -6.72 3.67
N VAL A 143 3.78 -7.72 3.44
CA VAL A 143 3.59 -8.79 4.44
C VAL A 143 4.81 -9.67 4.62
N GLU A 144 5.51 -9.98 3.53
CA GLU A 144 6.67 -10.89 3.53
C GLU A 144 7.91 -10.26 4.17
N SER A 145 8.25 -9.02 3.79
CA SER A 145 9.42 -8.33 4.33
C SER A 145 9.15 -7.62 5.67
N GLY A 146 7.89 -7.34 5.98
CA GLY A 146 7.51 -6.53 7.15
C GLY A 146 7.85 -5.04 7.03
N GLU A 147 8.32 -4.60 5.85
CA GLU A 147 8.70 -3.21 5.62
C GLU A 147 7.48 -2.31 5.54
N LYS A 148 7.54 -1.18 6.28
CA LYS A 148 6.54 -0.11 6.26
C LYS A 148 7.13 1.13 5.61
N ASN A 149 6.64 1.48 4.43
CA ASN A 149 7.10 2.62 3.65
C ASN A 149 6.08 3.75 3.73
N PHE A 150 6.50 4.91 4.24
CA PHE A 150 5.69 6.13 4.19
C PHE A 150 6.02 6.87 2.91
N ASN A 151 5.04 7.00 2.00
CA ASN A 151 5.25 7.70 0.74
C ASN A 151 5.48 9.18 1.03
N LYS A 152 6.73 9.64 1.03
CA LYS A 152 7.03 11.07 0.95
C LYS A 152 6.67 11.48 -0.48
N LEU A 153 5.59 12.25 -0.65
CA LEU A 153 5.11 12.74 -1.95
C LEU A 153 6.30 13.22 -2.80
N ALA A 154 6.74 12.40 -3.76
CA ALA A 154 7.59 12.86 -4.84
C ALA A 154 6.75 13.88 -5.60
N THR A 155 7.10 15.14 -5.42
CA THR A 155 6.49 16.23 -6.16
C THR A 155 7.03 16.08 -7.59
N GLU A 156 6.34 15.31 -8.43
CA GLU A 156 6.51 15.37 -9.88
C GLU A 156 5.98 16.73 -10.35
N GLY A 157 6.78 17.76 -10.10
CA GLY A 157 6.70 19.06 -10.72
C GLY A 157 7.88 19.18 -11.66
N GLN A 158 7.63 18.95 -12.96
CA GLN A 158 8.49 19.46 -14.01
C GLN A 158 8.70 20.96 -13.78
N VAL A 159 9.89 21.34 -13.31
CA VAL A 159 10.45 22.65 -13.59
C VAL A 159 11.75 22.39 -14.34
N ARG A 160 11.65 22.44 -15.67
CA ARG A 160 12.77 22.76 -16.53
C ARG A 160 13.33 24.11 -16.04
N SER A 161 14.49 24.08 -15.40
CA SER A 161 15.37 25.24 -15.33
C SER A 161 16.81 24.76 -15.39
N LEU A 162 17.49 25.26 -16.41
CA LEU A 162 18.88 25.06 -16.73
C LEU A 162 19.80 25.61 -15.63
N LYS A 163 21.00 25.02 -15.53
CA LYS A 163 22.20 25.42 -14.75
C LYS A 163 22.08 25.07 -13.25
N THR A 164 23.06 24.43 -12.59
CA THR A 164 24.52 24.46 -12.74
C THR A 164 25.12 23.22 -12.07
N GLU A 165 26.29 22.82 -12.53
CA GLU A 165 27.15 21.72 -12.07
C GLU A 165 27.50 21.78 -10.56
N ALA A 166 28.03 20.65 -10.06
CA ALA A 166 28.65 20.41 -8.74
C ALA A 166 27.75 19.80 -7.64
N LYS A 167 27.42 18.50 -7.76
CA LYS A 167 27.12 17.61 -6.61
C LYS A 167 27.07 16.11 -6.98
N LYS A 168 28.08 15.60 -7.69
CA LYS A 168 28.10 14.21 -8.19
C LYS A 168 29.32 13.36 -7.79
N LYS A 169 30.15 13.81 -6.84
CA LYS A 169 31.37 13.08 -6.46
C LYS A 169 31.19 12.14 -5.27
N ASP A 170 30.34 12.48 -4.29
CA ASP A 170 30.23 11.66 -3.08
C ASP A 170 29.49 10.35 -3.33
N THR A 171 28.39 10.37 -4.10
CA THR A 171 27.61 9.16 -4.40
C THR A 171 28.40 8.14 -5.24
N THR A 172 29.25 8.61 -6.16
CA THR A 172 30.04 7.71 -7.02
C THR A 172 31.09 6.91 -6.24
N ILE A 173 31.64 7.46 -5.15
CA ILE A 173 32.65 6.77 -4.36
C ILE A 173 31.98 5.70 -3.48
N GLU A 174 30.87 6.05 -2.83
CA GLU A 174 30.09 5.11 -2.01
C GLU A 174 29.55 3.94 -2.84
N ASP A 175 29.09 4.19 -4.07
CA ASP A 175 28.57 3.14 -4.95
C ASP A 175 29.69 2.20 -5.44
N LEU A 176 30.92 2.69 -5.60
CA LEU A 176 32.08 1.87 -5.93
C LEU A 176 32.54 0.99 -4.76
N GLU A 177 32.50 1.50 -3.53
CA GLU A 177 32.82 0.72 -2.32
C GLU A 177 31.82 -0.41 -2.08
N LYS A 178 30.52 -0.14 -2.31
CA LYS A 178 29.48 -1.17 -2.26
C LYS A 178 29.68 -2.25 -3.32
N LEU A 179 30.04 -1.88 -4.55
CA LEU A 179 30.34 -2.86 -5.60
C LEU A 179 31.56 -3.73 -5.25
N ALA A 180 32.62 -3.14 -4.70
CA ALA A 180 33.80 -3.88 -4.29
C ALA A 180 33.47 -4.90 -3.19
N SER A 181 32.67 -4.47 -2.20
CA SER A 181 32.20 -5.35 -1.11
C SER A 181 31.37 -6.53 -1.62
N LEU A 182 30.53 -6.32 -2.64
CA LEU A 182 29.71 -7.37 -3.25
C LEU A 182 30.53 -8.38 -4.07
N ARG A 183 31.60 -7.92 -4.73
CA ARG A 183 32.56 -8.80 -5.41
C ARG A 183 33.34 -9.62 -4.38
N ASP A 184 33.86 -8.98 -3.34
CA ASP A 184 34.68 -9.65 -2.32
C ASP A 184 33.85 -10.66 -1.49
N ALA A 185 32.54 -10.42 -1.37
CA ALA A 185 31.58 -11.37 -0.80
C ALA A 185 31.22 -12.55 -1.73
N GLY A 186 31.76 -12.59 -2.95
CA GLY A 186 31.47 -13.63 -3.95
C GLY A 186 30.06 -13.58 -4.53
N ILE A 187 29.33 -12.46 -4.33
CA ILE A 187 27.96 -12.27 -4.81
C ILE A 187 27.95 -11.83 -6.28
N LEU A 188 29.01 -11.14 -6.72
CA LEU A 188 29.21 -10.74 -8.11
C LEU A 188 30.41 -11.47 -8.71
N THR A 189 30.25 -11.91 -9.95
CA THR A 189 31.36 -12.38 -10.77
C THR A 189 32.23 -11.20 -11.23
N GLU A 190 33.50 -11.46 -11.57
CA GLU A 190 34.43 -10.40 -12.01
C GLU A 190 33.90 -9.65 -13.25
N ASP A 191 33.23 -10.35 -14.16
CA ASP A 191 32.65 -9.75 -15.36
C ASP A 191 31.49 -8.79 -15.02
N GLU A 192 30.63 -9.17 -14.07
CA GLU A 192 29.53 -8.31 -13.61
C GLU A 192 30.03 -7.07 -12.85
N PHE A 193 31.12 -7.23 -12.09
CA PHE A 193 31.77 -6.12 -11.40
C PHE A 193 32.31 -5.09 -12.39
N VAL A 194 32.98 -5.52 -13.46
CA VAL A 194 33.54 -4.63 -14.48
C VAL A 194 32.45 -3.85 -15.22
N ILE A 195 31.33 -4.50 -15.58
CA ILE A 195 30.21 -3.84 -16.26
C ILE A 195 29.57 -2.78 -15.36
N LYS A 196 29.30 -3.10 -14.09
CA LYS A 196 28.66 -2.16 -13.16
C LYS A 196 29.61 -1.01 -12.77
N LYS A 197 30.91 -1.29 -12.61
CA LYS A 197 31.94 -0.26 -12.40
C LYS A 197 32.00 0.72 -13.57
N ARG A 198 31.91 0.22 -14.80
CA ARG A 198 31.89 1.02 -16.02
C ARG A 198 30.64 1.91 -16.08
N MET A 199 29.47 1.39 -15.72
CA MET A 199 28.22 2.16 -15.65
C MET A 199 28.29 3.30 -14.63
N ILE A 200 28.88 3.07 -13.45
CA ILE A 200 29.02 4.11 -12.41
C ILE A 200 30.02 5.19 -12.83
N LEU A 201 31.11 4.79 -13.49
CA LEU A 201 32.14 5.72 -13.98
C LEU A 201 31.76 6.41 -15.30
N GLY A 202 30.69 5.96 -15.97
CA GLY A 202 30.18 6.54 -17.21
C GLY A 202 31.13 6.43 -18.41
N ILE A 203 31.96 5.38 -18.44
CA ILE A 203 32.96 5.08 -19.49
C ILE A 203 32.58 3.88 -20.35
#